data_AF-A0A7X3UZ19-F1
#
_entry.id   AF-A0A7X3UZ19-F1
#
_cell.length_a   1.000
_cell.length_b   1.000
_cell.length_c   1.000
_cell.angle_alpha   90.00
_cell.angle_beta   90.00
_cell.angle_gamma   90.00
#
_symmetry.space_group_name_H-M   'P 1'
#
loop_
_entity.id
_entity.type
_entity.pdbx_description
1 polymer ?
#
loop_
_entity_poly.entity_id
_entity_poly.type
_entity_poly.pdbx_seq_one_letter_code
_entity_poly.pdbx_strand_id
1 'polypeptide(L)' 'MMRLVREGGTVTVTYRGDPVAEIRPFERGAMSVEEHFAELEKRGILVPAKHPSLPIRVGAARPGALERFFAERGE' A
#
# COMPACT_ATOMS: atom_id res chain seq x y z
N MET A 1 -21.96 9.72 1.45
CA MET A 1 -20.91 8.68 1.35
C MET A 1 -20.08 8.57 2.63
N MET A 2 -19.30 9.60 3.02
CA MET A 2 -18.46 9.52 4.22
C MET A 2 -19.23 9.28 5.54
N ARG A 3 -20.48 9.74 5.65
CA ARG A 3 -21.35 9.44 6.82
C ARG A 3 -21.59 7.93 6.98
N LEU A 4 -21.89 7.22 5.89
CA LEU A 4 -22.15 5.78 5.89
C LEU A 4 -20.92 4.98 6.32
N VAL A 5 -19.74 5.42 5.87
CA VAL A 5 -18.45 4.84 6.26
C VAL A 5 -18.14 5.07 7.74
N ARG A 6 -18.47 6.26 8.26
CA ARG A 6 -18.32 6.59 9.69
C ARG A 6 -19.26 5.79 10.59
N GLU A 7 -20.40 5.36 10.06
CA GLU A 7 -21.41 4.54 10.76
C GLU A 7 -21.12 3.03 10.68
N GLY A 8 -19.97 2.61 10.11
CA GLY A 8 -19.58 1.20 10.02
C GLY A 8 -19.89 0.54 8.68
N GLY A 9 -20.46 1.25 7.71
CA GLY A 9 -20.73 0.74 6.37
C GLY A 9 -19.49 0.70 5.49
N THR A 10 -19.34 -0.34 4.66
CA THR A 10 -18.34 -0.36 3.58
C THR A 10 -18.94 0.19 2.30
N VAL A 11 -18.18 1.00 1.55
CA VAL A 11 -18.64 1.59 0.28
C VAL A 11 -17.66 1.26 -0.84
N THR A 12 -18.18 0.71 -1.94
CA THR A 12 -17.42 0.45 -3.17
C THR A 12 -17.53 1.65 -4.11
N VAL A 13 -16.38 2.12 -4.60
CA VAL A 13 -16.27 3.19 -5.60
C VAL A 13 -16.19 2.53 -6.97
N THR A 14 -17.12 2.86 -7.85
CA THR A 14 -17.15 2.35 -9.23
C THR A 14 -16.82 3.47 -10.22
N TYR A 15 -15.97 3.19 -11.21
CA TYR A 15 -15.75 4.06 -12.36
C TYR A 15 -16.22 3.32 -13.62
N ARG A 16 -17.17 3.92 -14.35
CA ARG A 16 -17.80 3.32 -15.56
C ARG A 16 -18.41 1.93 -15.34
N GLY A 17 -18.90 1.66 -14.12
CA GLY A 17 -19.51 0.38 -13.75
C GLY A 17 -18.52 -0.63 -13.17
N ASP A 18 -17.21 -0.37 -13.30
CA ASP A 18 -16.17 -1.24 -12.74
C ASP A 18 -15.77 -0.78 -11.34
N PRO A 19 -15.70 -1.69 -10.35
CA PRO A 19 -15.24 -1.37 -9.01
C PRO A 19 -13.73 -1.05 -9.05
N VAL A 20 -13.37 0.17 -8.65
CA VAL A 20 -11.98 0.67 -8.67
C VAL A 20 -11.37 0.83 -7.29
N ALA A 21 -12.19 1.01 -6.25
CA ALA A 21 -11.71 1.15 -4.88
C ALA A 21 -12.79 0.78 -3.87
N GLU A 22 -12.36 0.54 -2.63
CA GLU A 22 -13.25 0.24 -1.51
C GLU A 22 -12.87 1.11 -0.31
N ILE A 23 -13.87 1.72 0.31
CA ILE A 23 -13.71 2.55 1.49
C ILE A 23 -14.37 1.82 2.66
N ARG A 24 -13.56 1.40 3.63
CA ARG A 24 -14.01 0.73 4.85
C ARG A 24 -13.91 1.67 6.05
N PRO A 25 -14.76 1.46 7.07
CA PRO A 25 -14.58 2.11 8.36
C PRO A 25 -13.24 1.69 8.96
N PHE A 26 -12.50 2.64 9.51
CA PHE A 26 -11.34 2.33 10.33
C PHE A 26 -11.81 2.12 11.77
N GLU A 27 -11.73 0.88 12.26
CA GLU A 27 -12.11 0.57 13.63
C GLU A 27 -11.08 1.17 14.60
N ARG A 28 -11.53 2.14 15.42
CA ARG A 28 -10.71 2.69 16.50
C ARG A 28 -10.59 1.61 17.59
N GLY A 29 -9.48 0.86 17.57
CA GLY A 29 -9.28 -0.34 18.39
C GLY A 29 -8.80 -1.56 17.58
N ALA A 30 -8.79 -1.47 16.24
CA ALA A 30 -7.95 -2.34 15.43
C ALA A 30 -6.48 -2.11 15.81
N MET A 31 -5.70 -3.19 15.84
CA MET A 31 -4.29 -3.20 16.25
C MET A 31 -3.58 -1.91 15.86
N SER A 32 -2.90 -1.29 16.82
CA SER A 32 -2.04 -0.15 16.56
C SER A 32 -1.05 -0.49 15.45
N VAL A 33 -0.51 0.53 14.80
CA VAL A 33 0.50 0.34 13.75
C VAL A 33 1.69 -0.45 14.31
N GLU A 34 2.09 -0.15 15.54
CA GLU A 34 3.15 -0.85 16.28
C GLU A 34 2.77 -2.31 16.56
N GLU A 35 1.55 -2.58 17.00
CA GLU A 35 1.05 -3.94 17.20
C GLU A 35 1.02 -4.72 15.89
N HIS A 36 0.66 -4.06 14.78
CA HIS A 36 0.67 -4.65 13.45
C HIS A 36 2.08 -5.02 13.00
N PHE A 37 3.05 -4.13 13.19
CA PHE A 37 4.45 -4.43 12.92
C PHE A 37 4.95 -5.61 13.76
N ALA A 38 4.65 -5.63 15.07
CA ALA A 38 5.05 -6.72 15.95
C ALA A 38 4.48 -8.08 15.53
N GLU A 39 3.22 -8.13 15.10
CA GLU A 39 2.60 -9.37 14.59
C GLU A 39 3.23 -9.83 13.27
N LEU A 40 3.53 -8.90 12.36
CA LEU A 40 4.21 -9.23 11.11
C LEU A 40 5.63 -9.74 11.33
N GLU A 41 6.36 -9.18 12.32
CA GLU A 41 7.68 -9.67 12.74
C GLU A 41 7.58 -11.06 13.38
N LYS A 42 6.62 -11.26 14.29
CA LYS A 42 6.36 -12.56 14.94
C LYS A 42 6.03 -13.65 13.93
N ARG A 43 5.31 -13.31 12.84
CA ARG A 43 5.00 -14.21 11.73
C ARG A 43 6.17 -14.43 10.77
N GLY A 44 7.29 -13.71 10.94
CA GLY A 44 8.46 -13.77 10.08
C GLY A 44 8.22 -13.17 8.69
N ILE A 45 7.15 -12.40 8.50
CA ILE A 45 6.86 -11.69 7.25
C ILE A 45 7.77 -10.48 7.14
N LEU A 46 7.91 -9.74 8.24
CA LEU A 46 8.94 -8.72 8.40
C LEU A 46 10.12 -9.35 9.13
N VAL A 47 11.30 -9.18 8.55
CA VAL A 47 12.55 -9.60 9.17
C VAL A 47 13.51 -8.42 9.19
N PRO A 48 14.29 -8.25 10.27
CA PRO A 48 15.34 -7.23 10.28
C PRO A 48 16.30 -7.43 9.11
N ALA A 49 16.69 -6.32 8.48
CA ALA A 49 17.71 -6.36 7.44
C ALA A 49 19.03 -6.89 8.04
N LYS A 50 19.66 -7.87 7.38
CA LYS A 50 20.95 -8.44 7.83
C LYS A 50 22.06 -7.39 7.92
N HIS A 51 22.02 -6.40 7.03
CA HIS A 51 22.96 -5.28 7.01
C HIS A 51 22.22 -3.98 6.67
N PRO A 52 21.64 -3.29 7.67
CA PRO A 52 20.80 -2.12 7.45
C PRO A 52 21.59 -0.91 6.91
N SER A 53 22.91 -0.88 7.11
CA SER A 53 23.79 0.20 6.67
C SER A 53 24.43 -0.04 5.30
N LEU A 54 24.17 -1.17 4.64
CA LEU A 54 24.73 -1.39 3.31
C LEU A 54 24.10 -0.43 2.31
N PRO A 55 24.90 0.23 1.46
CA PRO A 55 24.37 1.04 0.37
C PRO A 55 23.52 0.16 -0.53
N ILE A 56 22.30 0.63 -0.83
CA ILE A 56 21.42 -0.02 -1.80
C ILE A 56 22.16 -0.01 -3.14
N ARG A 57 22.40 -1.20 -3.70
CA ARG A 57 22.97 -1.31 -5.05
C ARG A 57 21.93 -0.83 -6.04
N VAL A 58 22.02 0.43 -6.40
CA VAL A 58 21.22 1.01 -7.49
C VAL A 58 21.58 0.25 -8.76
N GLY A 59 20.57 -0.27 -9.47
CA GLY A 59 20.79 -0.94 -10.75
C GLY A 59 21.41 0.00 -11.79
N ALA A 60 21.90 -0.56 -12.89
CA ALA A 60 22.38 0.26 -14.00
C ALA A 60 21.28 1.20 -14.49
N ALA A 61 21.62 2.48 -14.68
CA ALA A 61 20.72 3.44 -15.29
C ALA A 61 20.33 2.91 -16.69
N ARG A 62 19.03 2.76 -16.94
CA ARG A 62 18.51 2.35 -18.25
C ARG A 62 17.98 3.61 -18.92
N PRO A 63 18.66 4.15 -19.95
CA PRO A 63 18.13 5.26 -20.73
C PRO A 63 16.71 4.93 -21.21
N GLY A 64 15.82 5.92 -21.23
CA GLY A 64 14.43 5.71 -21.62
C GLY A 64 13.54 5.10 -20.52
N ALA A 65 14.02 4.92 -19.28
CA ALA A 65 13.22 4.27 -18.24
C ALA A 65 12.00 5.09 -17.83
N LEU A 66 12.15 6.42 -17.77
CA LEU A 66 11.06 7.32 -17.43
C LEU A 66 10.04 7.41 -18.57
N GLU A 67 10.54 7.46 -19.80
CA GLU A 67 9.75 7.49 -21.02
C GLU A 67 8.93 6.19 -21.18
N ARG A 68 9.53 5.02 -20.91
CA ARG A 68 8.80 3.74 -20.90
C ARG A 68 7.74 3.69 -19.80
N PHE A 69 8.04 4.25 -18.63
CA PHE A 69 7.10 4.31 -17.52
C PHE A 69 5.86 5.15 -17.84
N PHE A 70 6.04 6.31 -18.49
CA PHE A 70 4.90 7.13 -18.95
C PHE A 70 4.12 6.44 -20.08
N ALA A 71 4.82 5.82 -21.04
CA ALA A 71 4.17 5.09 -22.13
C ALA A 71 3.30 3.91 -21.63
N GLU A 72 3.69 3.22 -20.56
CA GLU A 72 2.88 2.16 -19.94
C GLU A 72 1.61 2.71 -19.25
N ARG A 73 1.67 3.95 -18.75
CA ARG A 73 0.56 4.61 -18.04
C ARG A 73 -0.38 5.40 -18.95
N GLY A 74 -0.03 5.57 -20.23
CA GLY A 74 -0.85 6.27 -21.20
C GLY A 74 -0.92 7.79 -20.97
N GLU A 75 0.09 8.36 -20.32
CA GLU A 75 0.28 9.82 -20.16
C GLU A 75 1.21 10.39 -21.23
#